data_AF-A0A1P8JYZ2-F1
#
_entry.id   AF-A0A1P8JYZ2-F1
#
_cell.length_a   1.000
_cell.length_b   1.000
_cell.length_c   1.000
_cell.angle_alpha   90.00
_cell.angle_beta   90.00
_cell.angle_gamma   90.00
#
_symmetry.space_group_name_H-M   'P 1'
#
loop_
_entity.id
_entity.type
_entity.pdbx_description
1 polymer ?
#
loop_
_entity_poly.entity_id
_entity_poly.type
_entity_poly.pdbx_seq_one_letter_code
_entity_poly.pdbx_strand_id
1 'polypeptide(L)'
;MVLAYAGFTFSAAAIGDVACAYDKTITGCSIEYPLGQINRVTFGGANGILVPGGVNSLVYSDQVLDSVTGKVLKIPAGAKFIEHVSYTRSDGGTTWDMPQEVWNSFDGNSDPNLGEYSNYHTGADASQTAFAANPYKAINLRQAWGACGIFADGVAPFVSVLIDGDSIATGSGGDNTTVKIENTGYVARGLGSNVAGGSGCVIPYMRMTCPQASLDSSINSQGSYSLMANGRVTHVIQEMLINNVFGSNSFEMIQSKLLTQWLLWRARGVKVIQCTALPATDSTDGWATVANQTVRATEAVRVKINDWIRTVPWPLEAVFDAADRVEVDASGALARNGGRWIVSLGQPTPDGTHPSPVVAAAAAAAIDKTKLFL
;
A
#
# COMPACT_ATOMS: atom_id res chain seq x y z
N MET A 1 18.24 7.14 -9.39
CA MET A 1 17.31 6.76 -8.31
C MET A 1 17.44 7.77 -7.19
N VAL A 2 16.33 8.13 -6.54
CA VAL A 2 16.23 9.04 -5.39
C VAL A 2 15.30 8.39 -4.36
N LEU A 3 15.65 8.47 -3.07
CA LEU A 3 14.84 7.96 -1.97
C LEU A 3 14.11 9.13 -1.30
N ALA A 4 12.87 8.91 -0.87
CA ALA A 4 12.12 9.89 -0.08
C ALA A 4 11.76 9.34 1.30
N TYR A 5 11.88 10.19 2.32
CA TYR A 5 11.59 9.86 3.71
C TYR A 5 10.60 10.85 4.30
N ALA A 6 9.60 10.30 5.00
CA ALA A 6 8.51 11.05 5.60
C ALA A 6 8.67 11.19 7.13
N GLY A 7 8.41 12.40 7.64
CA GLY A 7 8.34 12.76 9.06
C GLY A 7 6.95 12.63 9.68
N PHE A 8 6.11 11.76 9.12
CA PHE A 8 4.76 11.47 9.62
C PHE A 8 4.51 9.98 9.70
N THR A 9 3.49 9.59 10.48
CA THR A 9 3.05 8.20 10.61
C THR A 9 1.56 8.09 10.33
N PHE A 10 1.13 6.90 9.93
CA PHE A 10 -0.28 6.55 9.86
C PHE A 10 -0.70 5.95 11.20
N SER A 11 -1.74 6.51 11.81
CA SER A 11 -2.34 5.97 13.03
C SER A 11 -3.79 5.66 12.77
N ALA A 12 -4.23 4.45 13.09
CA ALA A 12 -5.65 4.09 13.07
C ALA A 12 -6.46 4.84 14.15
N ALA A 13 -5.81 5.36 15.20
CA ALA A 13 -6.48 6.02 16.33
C ALA A 13 -6.73 7.52 16.10
N ALA A 14 -6.05 8.13 15.13
CA ALA A 14 -6.28 9.52 14.74
C ALA A 14 -6.89 9.51 13.34
N ILE A 15 -7.89 10.35 13.10
CA ILE A 15 -8.54 10.46 11.79
C ILE A 15 -7.54 11.13 10.82
N GLY A 16 -6.63 10.34 10.24
CA GLY A 16 -5.64 10.77 9.25
C GLY A 16 -4.18 10.59 9.68
N ASP A 17 -3.28 11.26 8.97
CA ASP A 17 -1.85 11.21 9.27
C ASP A 17 -1.59 11.93 10.58
N VAL A 18 -0.81 11.29 11.45
CA VAL A 18 -0.32 11.93 12.66
C VAL A 18 1.07 12.43 12.36
N ALA A 19 1.29 13.72 12.60
CA ALA A 19 2.64 14.25 12.64
C ALA A 19 3.48 13.35 13.56
N CYS A 20 4.63 12.90 13.09
CA CYS A 20 5.59 12.31 14.02
C CYS A 20 5.87 13.40 15.07
N ALA A 21 5.65 13.09 16.35
CA ALA A 21 5.72 14.08 17.43
C ALA A 21 7.16 14.56 17.70
N TYR A 22 8.12 14.01 16.98
CA TYR A 22 9.55 14.18 17.20
C TYR A 22 10.28 14.16 15.85
N ASP A 23 11.46 14.75 15.84
CA ASP A 23 12.33 14.72 14.68
C ASP A 23 13.03 13.36 14.59
N LYS A 24 13.32 12.94 13.36
CA LYS A 24 14.16 11.79 13.06
C LYS A 24 15.40 12.26 12.34
N THR A 25 16.56 11.74 12.68
CA THR A 25 17.79 12.02 11.94
C THR A 25 18.24 10.74 11.27
N ILE A 26 18.25 10.71 9.93
CA ILE A 26 18.95 9.65 9.19
C ILE A 26 20.43 9.82 9.51
N THR A 27 21.05 8.78 10.07
CA THR A 27 22.48 8.78 10.42
C THR A 27 23.33 8.02 9.41
N GLY A 28 22.70 7.22 8.55
CA GLY A 28 23.33 6.53 7.44
C GLY A 28 22.29 5.87 6.54
N CYS A 29 22.53 5.88 5.23
CA CYS A 29 21.68 5.16 4.29
C CYS A 29 22.49 4.62 3.10
N SER A 30 22.11 3.45 2.59
CA SER A 30 22.66 2.90 1.36
C SER A 30 21.67 2.02 0.60
N ILE A 31 21.98 1.77 -0.67
CA ILE A 31 21.38 0.73 -1.48
C ILE A 31 22.42 -0.34 -1.78
N GLU A 32 22.12 -1.58 -1.43
CA GLU A 32 22.92 -2.74 -1.81
C GLU A 32 22.48 -3.27 -3.17
N TYR A 33 23.26 -2.95 -4.21
CA TYR A 33 23.03 -3.45 -5.57
C TYR A 33 24.30 -3.39 -6.43
N PRO A 34 24.66 -4.48 -7.16
CA PRO A 34 24.17 -5.85 -6.94
C PRO A 34 24.37 -6.28 -5.49
N LEU A 35 23.74 -7.38 -5.06
CA LEU A 35 23.92 -7.89 -3.69
C LEU A 35 25.42 -8.08 -3.39
N GLY A 36 25.87 -7.58 -2.24
CA GLY A 36 27.27 -7.47 -1.85
C GLY A 36 27.94 -6.14 -2.20
N GLN A 37 27.33 -5.27 -3.01
CA GLN A 37 27.87 -3.94 -3.35
C GLN A 37 27.03 -2.84 -2.69
N ILE A 38 27.64 -2.10 -1.77
CA ILE A 38 27.00 -0.99 -1.07
C ILE A 38 27.19 0.32 -1.85
N ASN A 39 26.08 0.98 -2.16
CA ASN A 39 26.02 2.27 -2.83
C ASN A 39 25.45 3.29 -1.85
N ARG A 40 26.27 4.23 -1.39
CA ARG A 40 25.87 5.18 -0.35
C ARG A 40 24.79 6.15 -0.86
N VAL A 41 23.79 6.38 -0.03
CA VAL A 41 22.77 7.41 -0.21
C VAL A 41 23.21 8.66 0.55
N THR A 42 23.11 9.81 -0.08
CA THR A 42 23.51 11.11 0.50
C THR A 42 22.36 12.11 0.42
N PHE A 43 22.45 13.19 1.19
CA PHE A 43 21.45 14.25 1.29
C PHE A 43 22.15 15.61 1.28
N GLY A 44 22.15 16.30 0.14
CA GLY A 44 22.98 17.50 -0.04
C GLY A 44 24.48 17.21 0.13
N GLY A 45 24.93 16.00 -0.22
CA GLY A 45 26.29 15.51 -0.06
C GLY A 45 26.63 14.95 1.33
N ALA A 46 25.73 15.06 2.31
CA ALA A 46 25.92 14.50 3.65
C ALA A 46 25.40 13.06 3.76
N ASN A 47 25.96 12.26 4.68
CA ASN A 47 25.53 10.87 4.92
C ASN A 47 24.23 10.76 5.72
N GLY A 48 23.66 11.88 6.14
CA GLY A 48 22.51 11.94 7.02
C GLY A 48 21.77 13.25 6.89
N ILE A 49 20.52 13.25 7.33
CA ILE A 49 19.62 14.41 7.27
C ILE A 49 18.61 14.37 8.41
N LEU A 50 18.26 15.54 8.92
CA LEU A 50 17.11 15.69 9.80
C LEU A 50 15.84 15.61 8.95
N VAL A 51 14.96 14.69 9.31
CA VAL A 51 13.56 14.63 8.89
C VAL A 51 12.74 15.22 10.03
N PRO A 52 12.29 16.48 9.92
CA PRO A 52 11.55 17.10 10.98
C PRO A 52 10.26 16.32 11.27
N GLY A 53 9.85 16.23 12.53
CA GLY A 53 8.53 15.75 12.87
C GLY A 53 7.46 16.65 12.23
N GLY A 54 6.41 16.08 11.65
CA GLY A 54 5.35 16.87 11.03
C GLY A 54 4.74 16.21 9.79
N VAL A 55 3.47 16.50 9.55
CA VAL A 55 2.69 15.95 8.42
C VAL A 55 3.16 16.41 7.03
N ASN A 56 4.01 17.43 6.96
CA ASN A 56 4.54 17.99 5.69
C ASN A 56 6.05 17.81 5.53
N SER A 57 6.68 17.02 6.39
CA SER A 57 8.12 16.84 6.39
C SER A 57 8.51 15.71 5.44
N LEU A 58 8.87 16.06 4.21
CA LEU A 58 9.45 15.13 3.24
C LEU A 58 10.87 15.56 2.93
N VAL A 59 11.81 14.63 3.06
CA VAL A 59 13.20 14.83 2.61
C VAL A 59 13.51 13.87 1.48
N TYR A 60 14.42 14.29 0.60
CA TYR A 60 14.88 13.50 -0.52
C TYR A 60 16.38 13.30 -0.45
N SER A 61 16.82 12.12 -0.83
CA SER A 61 18.23 11.89 -1.10
C SER A 61 18.68 12.62 -2.36
N ASP A 62 20.00 12.77 -2.48
CA ASP A 62 20.66 13.00 -3.74
C ASP A 62 20.46 11.78 -4.67
N GLN A 63 20.88 11.92 -5.92
CA GLN A 63 20.89 10.81 -6.87
C GLN A 63 21.88 9.74 -6.39
N VAL A 64 21.40 8.51 -6.19
CA VAL A 64 22.25 7.40 -5.75
C VAL A 64 23.23 7.04 -6.87
N LEU A 65 24.52 7.05 -6.52
CA LEU A 65 25.61 6.70 -7.43
C LEU A 65 26.10 5.28 -7.14
N ASP A 66 26.40 4.55 -8.21
CA ASP A 66 27.09 3.27 -8.16
C ASP A 66 28.51 3.48 -7.61
N SER A 67 28.83 2.79 -6.52
CA SER A 67 30.08 3.00 -5.77
C SER A 67 31.34 2.57 -6.51
N VAL A 68 31.21 1.74 -7.55
CA VAL A 68 32.33 1.26 -8.36
C VAL A 68 32.58 2.20 -9.55
N THR A 69 31.51 2.65 -10.21
CA THR A 69 31.60 3.41 -11.46
C THR A 69 31.47 4.92 -11.27
N GLY A 70 30.96 5.39 -10.13
CA GLY A 70 30.63 6.79 -9.86
C GLY A 70 29.48 7.35 -10.70
N LYS A 71 28.82 6.51 -11.50
CA LYS A 71 27.67 6.90 -12.33
C LYS A 71 26.38 6.69 -11.55
N VAL A 72 25.28 7.24 -12.05
CA VAL A 72 23.94 6.97 -11.51
C VAL A 72 23.69 5.47 -11.41
N LEU A 73 23.31 5.00 -10.21
CA LEU A 73 22.98 3.61 -9.98
C LEU A 73 21.75 3.21 -10.81
N LYS A 74 21.89 2.16 -11.62
CA LYS A 74 20.83 1.60 -12.45
C LYS A 74 20.52 0.18 -11.98
N ILE A 75 19.29 -0.02 -11.51
CA ILE A 75 18.79 -1.33 -11.10
C ILE A 75 17.86 -1.82 -12.21
N PRO A 76 18.18 -2.93 -12.91
CA PRO A 76 17.31 -3.52 -13.92
C PRO A 76 15.96 -3.93 -13.33
N ALA A 77 14.92 -3.90 -14.17
CA ALA A 77 13.60 -4.39 -13.78
C ALA A 77 13.66 -5.85 -13.31
N GLY A 78 12.99 -6.16 -12.19
CA GLY A 78 12.99 -7.47 -11.56
C GLY A 78 14.28 -7.84 -10.81
N ALA A 79 15.30 -6.97 -10.82
CA ALA A 79 16.50 -7.19 -10.00
C ALA A 79 16.19 -6.92 -8.53
N LYS A 80 16.87 -7.66 -7.65
CA LYS A 80 16.74 -7.53 -6.19
C LYS A 80 17.75 -6.52 -5.66
N PHE A 81 17.35 -5.69 -4.71
CA PHE A 81 18.23 -4.79 -3.97
C PHE A 81 17.80 -4.69 -2.50
N ILE A 82 18.64 -4.05 -1.68
CA ILE A 82 18.35 -3.85 -0.25
C ILE A 82 18.55 -2.36 0.06
N GLU A 83 17.62 -1.76 0.77
CA GLU A 83 17.82 -0.46 1.41
C GLU A 83 18.41 -0.70 2.80
N HIS A 84 19.51 -0.04 3.14
CA HIS A 84 19.98 0.01 4.52
C HIS A 84 19.73 1.40 5.04
N VAL A 85 19.09 1.52 6.20
CA VAL A 85 18.81 2.82 6.81
C VAL A 85 19.07 2.75 8.32
N SER A 86 19.82 3.73 8.80
CA SER A 86 20.07 4.00 10.21
C SER A 86 19.49 5.36 10.54
N TYR A 87 18.79 5.48 11.66
CA TYR A 87 18.27 6.76 12.13
C TYR A 87 18.26 6.85 13.67
N THR A 88 18.21 8.08 14.17
CA THR A 88 17.98 8.40 15.58
C THR A 88 16.73 9.26 15.73
N ARG A 89 16.19 9.34 16.95
CA ARG A 89 15.04 10.20 17.29
C ARG A 89 15.45 11.25 18.30
N SER A 90 14.85 12.43 18.21
CA SER A 90 15.13 13.54 19.14
C SER A 90 14.68 13.26 20.57
N ASP A 91 13.70 12.38 20.79
CA ASP A 91 13.18 12.00 22.11
C ASP A 91 13.96 10.85 22.77
N GLY A 92 15.00 10.33 22.11
CA GLY A 92 15.77 9.18 22.60
C GLY A 92 14.98 7.87 22.64
N GLY A 93 13.76 7.84 22.10
CA GLY A 93 12.91 6.66 22.03
C GLY A 93 13.42 5.63 21.02
N THR A 94 13.13 4.35 21.28
CA THR A 94 13.46 3.22 20.39
C THR A 94 12.23 2.63 19.70
N THR A 95 11.05 3.22 19.88
CA THR A 95 9.76 2.59 19.55
C THR A 95 9.13 3.06 18.24
N TRP A 96 9.18 2.20 17.23
CA TRP A 96 8.12 1.91 16.23
C TRP A 96 7.34 3.07 15.61
N ASP A 97 7.84 3.64 14.51
CA ASP A 97 7.08 4.57 13.68
C ASP A 97 7.35 4.25 12.20
N MET A 98 6.36 3.76 11.45
CA MET A 98 6.52 3.37 10.04
C MET A 98 6.48 4.57 9.08
N PRO A 99 7.02 4.41 7.84
CA PRO A 99 6.09 4.40 6.71
C PRO A 99 6.06 3.08 5.92
N GLN A 100 6.84 2.04 6.29
CA GLN A 100 6.78 0.75 5.61
C GLN A 100 6.47 -0.41 6.58
N GLU A 101 5.35 -1.10 6.35
CA GLU A 101 5.08 -2.40 6.95
C GLU A 101 5.88 -3.48 6.19
N VAL A 102 7.16 -3.64 6.54
CA VAL A 102 7.90 -4.86 6.15
C VAL A 102 7.63 -5.91 7.23
N TRP A 103 6.68 -6.81 6.95
CA TRP A 103 6.39 -7.92 7.85
C TRP A 103 7.45 -9.01 7.68
N ASN A 104 8.48 -9.02 8.53
CA ASN A 104 9.38 -10.16 8.65
C ASN A 104 8.59 -11.34 9.25
N SER A 105 8.24 -12.33 8.43
CA SER A 105 7.68 -13.57 8.91
C SER A 105 8.75 -14.45 9.58
N PHE A 106 8.39 -15.01 10.72
CA PHE A 106 9.26 -15.52 11.78
C PHE A 106 9.60 -17.02 11.72
N ASP A 107 9.42 -17.67 10.59
CA ASP A 107 9.22 -19.12 10.50
C ASP A 107 10.27 -19.80 9.63
N GLY A 108 11.54 -19.41 9.71
CA GLY A 108 12.68 -20.18 9.16
C GLY A 108 12.62 -20.54 7.66
N ASN A 109 11.63 -20.02 6.96
CA ASN A 109 11.28 -20.32 5.58
C ASN A 109 11.07 -18.98 4.85
N SER A 110 12.04 -18.08 5.05
CA SER A 110 12.12 -16.80 4.37
C SER A 110 12.28 -17.06 2.88
N ASP A 111 11.23 -16.77 2.11
CA ASP A 111 11.35 -16.76 0.66
C ASP A 111 12.29 -15.60 0.27
N PRO A 112 13.50 -15.86 -0.25
CA PRO A 112 14.51 -14.84 -0.53
C PRO A 112 14.20 -14.04 -1.82
N ASN A 113 12.94 -13.96 -2.23
CA ASN A 113 12.52 -13.51 -3.56
C ASN A 113 12.03 -12.08 -3.68
N LEU A 114 12.13 -11.27 -2.61
CA LEU A 114 11.59 -9.92 -2.62
C LEU A 114 12.67 -8.87 -2.83
N GLY A 115 12.41 -7.94 -3.74
CA GLY A 115 13.40 -7.00 -4.25
C GLY A 115 13.71 -5.80 -3.35
N GLU A 116 13.12 -5.71 -2.15
CA GLU A 116 13.33 -4.63 -1.19
C GLU A 116 13.33 -5.18 0.24
N TYR A 117 14.43 -4.98 0.98
CA TYR A 117 14.55 -5.25 2.41
C TYR A 117 15.12 -4.00 3.08
N SER A 118 14.67 -3.69 4.30
CA SER A 118 15.28 -2.65 5.15
C SER A 118 15.93 -3.30 6.38
N ASN A 119 17.24 -3.12 6.56
CA ASN A 119 17.96 -3.62 7.74
C ASN A 119 18.27 -2.48 8.73
N TYR A 120 18.02 -2.72 10.03
CA TYR A 120 18.18 -1.75 11.10
C TYR A 120 19.36 -2.12 11.98
N HIS A 121 20.24 -1.16 12.25
CA HIS A 121 21.28 -1.28 13.26
C HIS A 121 21.22 -0.09 14.22
N THR A 122 21.28 -0.38 15.52
CA THR A 122 21.47 0.60 16.60
C THR A 122 22.94 0.92 16.87
N GLY A 123 23.85 0.38 16.03
CA GLY A 123 25.29 0.63 16.06
C GLY A 123 25.77 1.56 14.93
N ALA A 124 27.07 1.84 14.87
CA ALA A 124 27.70 2.71 13.89
C ALA A 124 27.32 2.35 12.43
N ASP A 125 26.92 3.37 11.68
CA ASP A 125 26.68 3.43 10.23
C ASP A 125 26.48 2.07 9.50
N ALA A 126 25.24 1.57 9.48
CA ALA A 126 24.86 0.37 8.72
C ALA A 126 25.18 0.48 7.22
N SER A 127 25.42 1.70 6.70
CA SER A 127 25.81 1.92 5.30
C SER A 127 27.24 1.49 4.97
N GLN A 128 27.99 0.86 5.90
CA GLN A 128 29.41 0.53 5.71
C GLN A 128 29.75 -0.95 5.62
N THR A 129 28.82 -1.87 5.92
CA THR A 129 29.10 -3.31 5.86
C THR A 129 28.18 -3.98 4.85
N ALA A 130 28.76 -4.35 3.69
CA ALA A 130 28.12 -5.26 2.76
C ALA A 130 27.90 -6.62 3.43
N PHE A 131 26.72 -7.20 3.27
CA PHE A 131 26.47 -8.53 3.77
C PHE A 131 27.04 -9.56 2.80
N ALA A 132 28.01 -10.35 3.27
CA ALA A 132 28.50 -11.50 2.50
C ALA A 132 27.37 -12.52 2.35
N ALA A 133 26.86 -12.67 1.12
CA ALA A 133 26.01 -13.72 0.52
C ALA A 133 24.80 -14.33 1.29
N ASN A 134 24.74 -14.34 2.63
CA ASN A 134 23.58 -14.72 3.42
C ASN A 134 23.73 -14.38 4.93
N PRO A 135 23.07 -13.33 5.42
CA PRO A 135 22.82 -13.18 6.85
C PRO A 135 21.42 -12.61 7.10
N TYR A 136 20.38 -13.33 6.67
CA TYR A 136 19.02 -13.15 7.21
C TYR A 136 18.93 -13.62 8.67
N LYS A 137 19.93 -13.28 9.50
CA LYS A 137 19.90 -13.61 10.92
C LYS A 137 18.94 -12.64 11.58
N ALA A 138 17.69 -13.08 11.65
CA ALA A 138 16.56 -12.41 12.26
C ALA A 138 16.96 -11.70 13.55
N ILE A 139 17.07 -10.37 13.48
CA ILE A 139 16.93 -9.53 14.66
C ILE A 139 15.42 -9.39 14.83
N ASN A 140 14.91 -9.80 15.99
CA ASN A 140 13.51 -9.81 16.38
C ASN A 140 12.89 -8.40 16.38
N LEU A 141 12.68 -7.78 15.23
CA LEU A 141 12.12 -6.43 15.15
C LEU A 141 10.93 -6.42 14.18
N ARG A 142 9.78 -6.08 14.76
CA ARG A 142 8.48 -5.96 14.10
C ARG A 142 8.37 -4.52 13.57
N GLN A 143 8.42 -4.30 12.26
CA GLN A 143 8.20 -2.99 11.63
C GLN A 143 9.36 -1.98 11.77
N ALA A 144 9.52 -1.17 10.74
CA ALA A 144 10.81 -0.71 10.26
C ALA A 144 10.60 0.64 9.54
N TRP A 145 11.22 1.73 10.01
CA TRP A 145 11.14 3.04 9.33
C TRP A 145 12.11 3.09 8.13
N GLY A 146 11.58 2.93 6.91
CA GLY A 146 12.32 3.01 5.64
C GLY A 146 11.90 4.17 4.76
N ALA A 147 12.44 4.24 3.53
CA ALA A 147 11.96 5.19 2.55
C ALA A 147 10.46 4.97 2.28
N CYS A 148 9.69 6.06 2.26
CA CYS A 148 8.27 6.03 1.87
C CYS A 148 8.08 5.95 0.35
N GLY A 149 9.17 6.10 -0.42
CA GLY A 149 9.20 5.87 -1.86
C GLY A 149 10.63 5.84 -2.41
N ILE A 150 10.86 4.98 -3.40
CA ILE A 150 12.10 4.90 -4.17
C ILE A 150 11.78 5.27 -5.62
N PHE A 151 12.28 6.42 -6.07
CA PHE A 151 11.96 6.97 -7.38
C PHE A 151 13.08 6.70 -8.36
N ALA A 152 12.77 6.03 -9.47
CA ALA A 152 13.66 5.95 -10.61
C ALA A 152 13.91 7.34 -11.22
N ASP A 153 15.08 7.52 -11.84
CA ASP A 153 15.39 8.69 -12.64
C ASP A 153 14.41 8.75 -13.83
N GLY A 154 13.43 9.65 -13.74
CA GLY A 154 12.27 9.74 -14.62
C GLY A 154 12.56 10.36 -15.98
N VAL A 155 13.48 9.76 -16.74
CA VAL A 155 13.71 10.10 -18.15
C VAL A 155 12.56 9.62 -19.06
N ALA A 156 11.75 8.66 -18.61
CA ALA A 156 10.55 8.21 -19.31
C ALA A 156 9.30 8.40 -18.44
N PRO A 157 8.16 8.86 -19.00
CA PRO A 157 6.88 8.85 -18.29
C PRO A 157 6.49 7.40 -18.04
N PHE A 158 6.54 6.97 -16.78
CA PHE A 158 6.02 5.69 -16.34
C PHE A 158 4.79 5.92 -15.47
N VAL A 159 3.83 5.00 -15.56
CA VAL A 159 2.71 4.95 -14.63
C VAL A 159 3.27 4.63 -13.24
N SER A 160 2.97 5.48 -12.28
CA SER A 160 3.18 5.28 -10.85
C SER A 160 1.85 5.43 -10.13
N VAL A 161 1.58 4.50 -9.21
CA VAL A 161 0.30 4.42 -8.51
C VAL A 161 0.50 4.69 -7.03
N LEU A 162 -0.44 5.40 -6.43
CA LEU A 162 -0.65 5.43 -4.99
C LEU A 162 -1.93 4.66 -4.67
N ILE A 163 -1.83 3.64 -3.83
CA ILE A 163 -3.00 2.88 -3.35
C ILE A 163 -3.44 3.54 -2.05
N ASP A 164 -4.62 4.15 -2.05
CA ASP A 164 -5.28 4.66 -0.84
C ASP A 164 -6.38 3.67 -0.43
N GLY A 165 -6.31 3.15 0.79
CA GLY A 165 -7.16 2.03 1.17
C GLY A 165 -7.24 1.76 2.65
N ASP A 166 -8.17 0.88 3.02
CA ASP A 166 -8.38 0.49 4.40
C ASP A 166 -7.78 -0.89 4.72
N SER A 167 -8.39 -1.63 5.64
CA SER A 167 -7.96 -2.97 6.03
C SER A 167 -8.00 -3.96 4.86
N ILE A 168 -8.89 -3.78 3.87
CA ILE A 168 -8.99 -4.67 2.72
C ILE A 168 -7.81 -4.44 1.76
N ALA A 169 -7.49 -3.20 1.40
CA ALA A 169 -6.29 -2.89 0.62
C ALA A 169 -4.97 -3.19 1.36
N THR A 170 -4.96 -3.18 2.69
CA THR A 170 -3.81 -3.69 3.47
C THR A 170 -3.66 -5.21 3.32
N GLY A 171 -4.76 -5.95 3.06
CA GLY A 171 -4.79 -7.42 3.06
C GLY A 171 -5.09 -8.04 4.43
N SER A 172 -5.80 -7.30 5.29
CA SER A 172 -6.18 -7.78 6.63
C SER A 172 -7.10 -9.00 6.56
N GLY A 173 -7.04 -9.83 7.60
CA GLY A 173 -8.04 -10.89 7.84
C GLY A 173 -7.75 -12.25 7.22
N GLY A 174 -6.92 -12.38 6.18
CA GLY A 174 -6.67 -13.71 5.61
C GLY A 174 -5.76 -13.75 4.39
N ASP A 175 -5.76 -12.69 3.56
CA ASP A 175 -4.80 -12.46 2.47
C ASP A 175 -3.34 -12.38 2.97
N ASN A 176 -3.13 -12.47 4.29
CA ASN A 176 -1.83 -12.44 4.97
C ASN A 176 -1.25 -13.81 5.34
N THR A 177 -1.93 -14.93 5.04
CA THR A 177 -1.64 -16.22 5.70
C THR A 177 -0.83 -17.23 4.90
N THR A 178 -0.87 -17.23 3.57
CA THR A 178 -0.34 -18.35 2.76
C THR A 178 0.87 -18.02 1.90
N VAL A 179 1.02 -16.76 1.47
CA VAL A 179 2.21 -16.30 0.73
C VAL A 179 2.51 -14.88 1.20
N LYS A 180 3.56 -14.68 2.01
CA LYS A 180 3.85 -13.36 2.64
C LYS A 180 4.17 -12.24 1.65
N ILE A 181 4.45 -12.62 0.40
CA ILE A 181 4.65 -11.75 -0.76
C ILE A 181 3.33 -11.11 -1.22
N GLU A 182 2.22 -11.73 -0.86
CA GLU A 182 0.88 -11.35 -1.29
C GLU A 182 0.11 -10.52 -0.24
N ASN A 183 0.79 -10.15 0.86
CA ASN A 183 0.31 -9.26 1.94
C ASN A 183 0.14 -7.81 1.45
N THR A 184 -0.57 -7.65 0.35
CA THR A 184 -0.62 -6.42 -0.43
C THR A 184 -2.05 -5.96 -0.69
N GLY A 185 -3.04 -6.74 -0.25
CA GLY A 185 -4.43 -6.57 -0.62
C GLY A 185 -4.63 -6.84 -2.12
N TYR A 186 -5.88 -6.97 -2.52
CA TYR A 186 -6.19 -7.34 -3.91
C TYR A 186 -5.74 -6.27 -4.93
N VAL A 187 -5.66 -5.00 -4.54
CA VAL A 187 -5.27 -3.90 -5.44
C VAL A 187 -3.81 -4.04 -5.87
N ALA A 188 -2.89 -4.15 -4.91
CA ALA A 188 -1.48 -4.31 -5.22
C ALA A 188 -1.18 -5.66 -5.89
N ARG A 189 -1.90 -6.73 -5.48
CA ARG A 189 -1.87 -8.03 -6.17
C ARG A 189 -2.21 -7.86 -7.66
N GLY A 190 -3.26 -7.10 -7.98
CA GLY A 190 -3.69 -6.85 -9.36
C GLY A 190 -2.74 -5.96 -10.18
N LEU A 191 -1.99 -5.05 -9.53
CA LEU A 191 -0.92 -4.28 -10.19
C LEU A 191 0.29 -5.12 -10.58
N GLY A 192 0.40 -6.33 -10.03
CA GLY A 192 1.45 -7.29 -10.33
C GLY A 192 2.56 -7.28 -9.29
N SER A 193 2.22 -7.48 -8.01
CA SER A 193 3.21 -7.88 -7.01
C SER A 193 4.03 -9.05 -7.58
N ASN A 194 5.36 -9.00 -7.42
CA ASN A 194 6.31 -9.95 -8.02
C ASN A 194 6.01 -11.39 -7.60
N VAL A 195 5.04 -12.04 -8.25
CA VAL A 195 4.92 -13.49 -8.25
C VAL A 195 6.12 -13.96 -9.06
N ALA A 196 7.11 -14.53 -8.37
CA ALA A 196 8.35 -15.01 -8.95
C ALA A 196 8.07 -15.78 -10.27
N GLY A 197 8.50 -15.22 -11.40
CA GLY A 197 8.40 -15.85 -12.72
C GLY A 197 7.40 -15.24 -13.70
N GLY A 198 6.56 -14.28 -13.30
CA GLY A 198 5.68 -13.58 -14.23
C GLY A 198 6.42 -12.49 -15.02
N SER A 199 6.63 -12.66 -16.33
CA SER A 199 7.23 -11.66 -17.23
C SER A 199 6.34 -10.43 -17.50
N GLY A 200 5.42 -10.10 -16.60
CA GLY A 200 4.48 -8.99 -16.75
C GLY A 200 5.09 -7.65 -16.34
N CYS A 201 4.67 -6.57 -17.00
CA CYS A 201 4.96 -5.21 -16.56
C CYS A 201 4.38 -5.00 -15.15
N VAL A 202 5.26 -4.84 -14.18
CA VAL A 202 4.96 -4.45 -12.79
C VAL A 202 4.73 -2.94 -12.79
N ILE A 203 3.53 -2.51 -12.42
CA ILE A 203 3.26 -1.08 -12.21
C ILE A 203 3.85 -0.70 -10.84
N PRO A 204 4.80 0.25 -10.76
CA PRO A 204 5.33 0.69 -9.48
C PRO A 204 4.21 1.36 -8.68
N TYR A 205 4.09 0.99 -7.40
CA TYR A 205 3.08 1.54 -6.52
C TYR A 205 3.65 1.88 -5.14
N MET A 206 3.06 2.91 -4.52
CA MET A 206 3.17 3.20 -3.09
C MET A 206 1.86 2.78 -2.41
N ARG A 207 1.94 2.19 -1.23
CA ARG A 207 0.76 1.83 -0.44
C ARG A 207 0.56 2.79 0.70
N MET A 208 -0.62 3.38 0.73
CA MET A 208 -1.13 4.27 1.76
C MET A 208 -2.38 3.63 2.35
N THR A 209 -2.20 2.45 2.92
CA THR A 209 -3.30 1.62 3.39
C THR A 209 -3.22 1.49 4.91
N CYS A 210 -4.34 1.72 5.60
CA CYS A 210 -4.38 1.62 7.05
C CYS A 210 -5.67 0.90 7.48
N PRO A 211 -5.58 -0.18 8.28
CA PRO A 211 -6.78 -0.81 8.83
C PRO A 211 -7.66 0.21 9.55
N GLN A 212 -8.98 0.09 9.36
CA GLN A 212 -10.00 1.01 9.90
C GLN A 212 -10.00 2.43 9.29
N ALA A 213 -9.15 2.72 8.29
CA ALA A 213 -9.20 4.00 7.60
C ALA A 213 -10.58 4.27 7.02
N SER A 214 -10.97 5.54 7.05
CA SER A 214 -12.20 6.07 6.48
C SER A 214 -11.91 7.21 5.52
N LEU A 215 -12.89 7.59 4.71
CA LEU A 215 -12.79 8.77 3.86
C LEU A 215 -12.38 10.02 4.65
N ASP A 216 -12.84 10.20 5.88
CA ASP A 216 -12.45 11.35 6.69
C ASP A 216 -10.96 11.33 7.04
N SER A 217 -10.38 10.15 7.32
CA SER A 217 -8.95 10.05 7.60
C SER A 217 -8.11 10.34 6.36
N SER A 218 -8.51 9.84 5.18
CA SER A 218 -7.78 10.11 3.93
C SER A 218 -7.93 11.57 3.49
N ILE A 219 -9.11 12.19 3.69
CA ILE A 219 -9.33 13.60 3.35
C ILE A 219 -8.35 14.48 4.13
N ASN A 220 -8.05 14.10 5.38
CA ASN A 220 -7.17 14.83 6.28
C ASN A 220 -5.70 14.35 6.25
N SER A 221 -5.35 13.44 5.35
CA SER A 221 -4.02 12.83 5.23
C SER A 221 -3.03 13.75 4.48
N GLN A 222 -2.49 14.75 5.19
CA GLN A 222 -1.56 15.74 4.62
C GLN A 222 -0.24 15.13 4.13
N GLY A 223 0.21 14.05 4.75
CA GLY A 223 1.34 13.24 4.32
C GLY A 223 1.06 12.52 2.99
N SER A 224 -0.14 11.96 2.79
CA SER A 224 -0.55 11.44 1.46
C SER A 224 -0.42 12.51 0.39
N TYR A 225 -0.96 13.70 0.67
CA TYR A 225 -0.90 14.83 -0.25
C TYR A 225 0.52 15.28 -0.54
N SER A 226 1.37 15.28 0.48
CA SER A 226 2.79 15.53 0.32
C SER A 226 3.40 14.50 -0.61
N LEU A 227 3.18 13.20 -0.41
CA LEU A 227 3.71 12.13 -1.28
C LEU A 227 3.20 12.22 -2.72
N MET A 228 1.94 12.58 -2.95
CA MET A 228 1.42 12.74 -4.31
C MET A 228 2.07 13.92 -5.05
N ALA A 229 2.18 15.08 -4.39
CA ALA A 229 2.75 16.28 -4.99
C ALA A 229 4.25 16.10 -5.36
N ASN A 230 4.91 15.17 -4.68
CA ASN A 230 6.36 15.04 -4.64
C ASN A 230 6.87 13.75 -5.30
N GLY A 231 6.16 12.65 -5.10
CA GLY A 231 6.54 11.29 -5.50
C GLY A 231 6.24 10.93 -6.95
N ARG A 232 5.98 11.95 -7.80
CA ARG A 232 5.65 11.77 -9.21
C ARG A 232 4.54 10.75 -9.43
N VAL A 233 3.55 10.71 -8.53
CA VAL A 233 2.38 9.84 -8.63
C VAL A 233 1.56 10.27 -9.83
N THR A 234 1.22 9.32 -10.71
CA THR A 234 0.37 9.60 -11.88
C THR A 234 -1.08 9.24 -11.63
N HIS A 235 -1.32 8.23 -10.78
CA HIS A 235 -2.63 7.68 -10.49
C HIS A 235 -2.81 7.42 -9.00
N VAL A 236 -4.02 7.61 -8.51
CA VAL A 236 -4.47 7.09 -7.22
C VAL A 236 -5.51 6.01 -7.49
N ILE A 237 -5.34 4.83 -6.88
CA ILE A 237 -6.39 3.82 -6.80
C ILE A 237 -6.95 3.85 -5.38
N GLN A 238 -8.21 4.23 -5.25
CA GLN A 238 -8.91 4.28 -3.98
C GLN A 238 -9.77 3.04 -3.79
N GLU A 239 -9.52 2.31 -2.71
CA GLU A 239 -10.29 1.12 -2.33
C GLU A 239 -11.23 1.38 -1.15
N MET A 240 -10.91 2.37 -0.34
CA MET A 240 -11.54 2.65 0.95
C MET A 240 -13.01 3.08 0.82
N LEU A 241 -13.92 2.22 1.29
CA LEU A 241 -15.36 2.48 1.36
C LEU A 241 -16.05 1.75 2.53
N ILE A 242 -15.58 0.56 2.89
CA ILE A 242 -16.36 -0.36 3.73
C ILE A 242 -16.55 0.19 5.15
N ASN A 243 -15.54 0.85 5.72
CA ASN A 243 -15.64 1.47 7.04
C ASN A 243 -16.61 2.65 7.05
N ASN A 244 -16.74 3.38 5.94
CA ASN A 244 -17.74 4.45 5.81
C ASN A 244 -19.15 3.90 5.71
N VAL A 245 -19.32 2.77 5.00
CA VAL A 245 -20.60 2.05 4.90
C VAL A 245 -21.00 1.49 6.27
N PHE A 246 -20.06 0.87 7.02
CA PHE A 246 -20.32 0.32 8.35
C PHE A 246 -20.50 1.37 9.44
N GLY A 247 -19.84 2.53 9.31
CA GLY A 247 -20.04 3.70 10.16
C GLY A 247 -21.42 4.34 10.03
N SER A 248 -22.36 3.71 9.30
CA SER A 248 -23.74 4.17 9.10
C SER A 248 -23.84 5.54 8.42
N ASN A 249 -22.85 5.91 7.61
CA ASN A 249 -22.97 7.10 6.76
C ASN A 249 -24.06 6.86 5.70
N SER A 250 -24.83 7.90 5.38
CA SER A 250 -25.77 7.83 4.26
C SER A 250 -25.03 7.78 2.92
N PHE A 251 -25.74 7.36 1.86
CA PHE A 251 -25.22 7.41 0.49
C PHE A 251 -24.70 8.82 0.14
N GLU A 252 -25.47 9.86 0.45
CA GLU A 252 -25.15 11.26 0.15
C GLU A 252 -23.90 11.73 0.90
N MET A 253 -23.72 11.29 2.14
CA MET A 253 -22.51 11.59 2.92
C MET A 253 -21.26 10.95 2.31
N ILE A 254 -21.34 9.66 1.95
CA ILE A 254 -20.21 8.95 1.32
C ILE A 254 -19.89 9.57 -0.05
N GLN A 255 -20.93 9.85 -0.85
CA GLN A 255 -20.81 10.52 -2.14
C GLN A 255 -20.08 11.85 -2.04
N SER A 256 -20.47 12.71 -1.10
CA SER A 256 -19.85 14.02 -0.85
C SER A 256 -18.38 13.90 -0.44
N LYS A 257 -18.07 12.95 0.44
CA LYS A 257 -16.68 12.68 0.89
C LYS A 257 -15.80 12.17 -0.25
N LEU A 258 -16.29 11.24 -1.07
CA LEU A 258 -15.59 10.77 -2.25
C LEU A 258 -15.29 11.90 -3.24
N LEU A 259 -16.29 12.72 -3.57
CA LEU A 259 -16.10 13.88 -4.45
C LEU A 259 -15.03 14.83 -3.89
N THR A 260 -15.08 15.10 -2.59
CA THR A 260 -14.07 15.95 -1.90
C THR A 260 -12.66 15.36 -2.07
N GLN A 261 -12.50 14.07 -1.76
CA GLN A 261 -11.22 13.37 -1.89
C GLN A 261 -10.70 13.40 -3.34
N TRP A 262 -11.54 13.01 -4.30
CA TRP A 262 -11.17 12.94 -5.71
C TRP A 262 -10.77 14.32 -6.24
N LEU A 263 -11.47 15.39 -5.85
CA LEU A 263 -11.11 16.76 -6.21
C LEU A 263 -9.76 17.17 -5.63
N LEU A 264 -9.48 16.85 -4.37
CA LEU A 264 -8.19 17.12 -3.74
C LEU A 264 -7.04 16.43 -4.48
N TRP A 265 -7.22 15.19 -4.92
CA TRP A 265 -6.22 14.48 -5.72
C TRP A 265 -6.07 15.07 -7.12
N ARG A 266 -7.17 15.32 -7.83
CA ARG A 266 -7.14 15.90 -9.19
C ARG A 266 -6.48 17.28 -9.20
N ALA A 267 -6.67 18.08 -8.15
CA ALA A 267 -5.99 19.37 -7.99
C ALA A 267 -4.45 19.24 -7.91
N ARG A 268 -3.93 18.05 -7.61
CA ARG A 268 -2.49 17.70 -7.59
C ARG A 268 -2.02 17.02 -8.88
N GLY A 269 -2.86 16.96 -9.91
CA GLY A 269 -2.50 16.46 -11.23
C GLY A 269 -2.51 14.94 -11.38
N VAL A 270 -3.02 14.20 -10.40
CA VAL A 270 -3.11 12.73 -10.46
C VAL A 270 -4.47 12.30 -11.01
N LYS A 271 -4.51 11.21 -11.78
CA LYS A 271 -5.75 10.55 -12.19
C LYS A 271 -6.32 9.72 -11.05
N VAL A 272 -7.64 9.61 -10.95
CA VAL A 272 -8.30 8.93 -9.83
C VAL A 272 -9.08 7.74 -10.35
N ILE A 273 -8.83 6.57 -9.75
CA ILE A 273 -9.55 5.33 -10.02
C ILE A 273 -10.16 4.83 -8.72
N GLN A 274 -11.42 4.43 -8.75
CA GLN A 274 -12.15 3.97 -7.58
C GLN A 274 -12.47 2.49 -7.73
N CYS A 275 -12.18 1.71 -6.69
CA CYS A 275 -12.69 0.36 -6.57
C CYS A 275 -14.12 0.38 -5.99
N THR A 276 -14.97 -0.53 -6.46
CA THR A 276 -16.27 -0.79 -5.81
C THR A 276 -16.09 -1.49 -4.47
N ALA A 277 -16.94 -1.19 -3.49
CA ALA A 277 -16.95 -1.84 -2.18
C ALA A 277 -17.38 -3.32 -2.29
N LEU A 278 -16.57 -4.22 -1.72
CA LEU A 278 -16.83 -5.66 -1.66
C LEU A 278 -18.09 -5.96 -0.79
N PRO A 279 -18.78 -7.09 -1.00
CA PRO A 279 -19.91 -7.47 -0.16
C PRO A 279 -19.47 -7.70 1.30
N ALA A 280 -20.41 -7.64 2.23
CA ALA A 280 -20.17 -8.01 3.61
C ALA A 280 -21.40 -8.71 4.20
N THR A 281 -21.17 -9.88 4.78
CA THR A 281 -22.23 -10.77 5.25
C THR A 281 -21.86 -11.39 6.59
N ASP A 282 -22.86 -11.75 7.38
CA ASP A 282 -22.68 -12.69 8.49
C ASP A 282 -23.10 -14.09 8.02
N SER A 283 -22.59 -15.15 8.66
CA SER A 283 -22.91 -16.53 8.25
C SER A 283 -23.16 -17.45 9.43
N THR A 284 -24.09 -18.38 9.26
CA THR A 284 -24.42 -19.41 10.27
C THR A 284 -23.69 -20.75 10.05
N ASP A 285 -22.99 -20.90 8.93
CA ASP A 285 -22.29 -22.12 8.51
C ASP A 285 -20.84 -21.84 8.03
N GLY A 286 -20.27 -20.70 8.43
CA GLY A 286 -18.94 -20.29 8.00
C GLY A 286 -18.84 -20.06 6.48
N TRP A 287 -19.85 -19.44 5.86
CA TRP A 287 -19.93 -19.14 4.43
C TRP A 287 -19.87 -20.37 3.53
N ALA A 288 -20.25 -21.55 4.04
CA ALA A 288 -20.28 -22.78 3.25
C ALA A 288 -21.40 -22.78 2.20
N THR A 289 -22.47 -22.00 2.41
CA THR A 289 -23.58 -21.89 1.45
C THR A 289 -24.05 -20.44 1.31
N VAL A 290 -24.60 -20.08 0.14
CA VAL A 290 -25.18 -18.74 -0.10
C VAL A 290 -26.43 -18.51 0.77
N ALA A 291 -27.22 -19.57 1.00
CA ALA A 291 -28.46 -19.51 1.79
C ALA A 291 -28.22 -19.12 3.26
N ASN A 292 -27.06 -19.48 3.81
CA ASN A 292 -26.69 -19.15 5.20
C ASN A 292 -25.90 -17.84 5.33
N GLN A 293 -25.73 -17.09 4.22
CA GLN A 293 -25.18 -15.74 4.26
C GLN A 293 -26.29 -14.69 4.43
N THR A 294 -26.16 -13.89 5.47
CA THR A 294 -27.02 -12.74 5.76
C THR A 294 -26.30 -11.46 5.39
N VAL A 295 -26.83 -10.71 4.42
CA VAL A 295 -26.30 -9.38 4.09
C VAL A 295 -26.46 -8.42 5.26
N ARG A 296 -25.48 -7.55 5.50
CA ARG A 296 -25.56 -6.56 6.57
C ARG A 296 -26.59 -5.47 6.27
N ALA A 297 -27.12 -4.83 7.32
CA ALA A 297 -28.13 -3.77 7.19
C ALA A 297 -27.69 -2.59 6.31
N THR A 298 -26.39 -2.37 6.18
CA THR A 298 -25.78 -1.30 5.39
C THR A 298 -25.65 -1.63 3.90
N GLU A 299 -26.09 -2.81 3.47
CA GLU A 299 -25.97 -3.28 2.07
C GLU A 299 -26.67 -2.35 1.08
N ALA A 300 -27.85 -1.82 1.42
CA ALA A 300 -28.56 -0.89 0.54
C ALA A 300 -27.75 0.39 0.24
N VAL A 301 -26.91 0.84 1.17
CA VAL A 301 -25.99 1.97 0.96
C VAL A 301 -24.82 1.54 0.06
N ARG A 302 -24.26 0.34 0.29
CA ARG A 302 -23.19 -0.23 -0.56
C ARG A 302 -23.61 -0.36 -2.02
N VAL A 303 -24.83 -0.87 -2.28
CA VAL A 303 -25.37 -1.02 -3.63
C VAL A 303 -25.49 0.35 -4.32
N LYS A 304 -26.10 1.34 -3.64
CA LYS A 304 -26.25 2.70 -4.19
C LYS A 304 -24.89 3.34 -4.51
N ILE A 305 -23.90 3.20 -3.63
CA ILE A 305 -22.58 3.81 -3.87
C ILE A 305 -21.85 3.11 -5.03
N ASN A 306 -21.89 1.78 -5.11
CA ASN A 306 -21.27 1.04 -6.20
C ASN A 306 -21.92 1.37 -7.56
N ASP A 307 -23.25 1.47 -7.60
CA ASP A 307 -23.96 1.89 -8.82
C ASP A 307 -23.58 3.29 -9.26
N TRP A 308 -23.52 4.24 -8.32
CA TRP A 308 -23.07 5.59 -8.61
C TRP A 308 -21.62 5.62 -9.11
N ILE A 309 -20.69 4.93 -8.44
CA ILE A 309 -19.27 4.86 -8.83
C ILE A 309 -19.15 4.32 -10.27
N ARG A 310 -19.89 3.27 -10.62
CA ARG A 310 -19.89 2.67 -11.98
C ARG A 310 -20.33 3.63 -13.08
N THR A 311 -21.04 4.72 -12.77
CA THR A 311 -21.34 5.78 -13.75
C THR A 311 -20.13 6.62 -14.13
N VAL A 312 -18.99 6.42 -13.45
CA VAL A 312 -17.75 7.19 -13.59
C VAL A 312 -18.00 8.70 -13.42
N PRO A 313 -18.56 9.11 -12.27
CA PRO A 313 -18.89 10.51 -12.04
C PRO A 313 -17.63 11.37 -12.03
N TRP A 314 -17.66 12.54 -12.67
CA TRP A 314 -16.53 13.46 -12.63
C TRP A 314 -16.18 13.83 -11.17
N PRO A 315 -14.89 13.85 -10.77
CA PRO A 315 -13.69 13.80 -11.63
C PRO A 315 -13.01 12.41 -11.69
N LEU A 316 -13.77 11.34 -11.49
CA LEU A 316 -13.26 9.97 -11.57
C LEU A 316 -12.81 9.64 -13.00
N GLU A 317 -11.63 9.05 -13.14
CA GLU A 317 -11.09 8.63 -14.43
C GLU A 317 -11.64 7.27 -14.83
N ALA A 318 -11.68 6.34 -13.86
CA ALA A 318 -12.16 5.00 -14.11
C ALA A 318 -12.60 4.26 -12.83
N VAL A 319 -13.15 3.07 -13.05
CA VAL A 319 -13.58 2.15 -11.99
C VAL A 319 -12.89 0.80 -12.15
N PHE A 320 -12.47 0.24 -11.02
CA PHE A 320 -12.15 -1.19 -10.89
C PHE A 320 -13.28 -1.89 -10.14
N ASP A 321 -14.09 -2.66 -10.86
CA ASP A 321 -15.30 -3.31 -10.32
C ASP A 321 -14.93 -4.63 -9.61
N ALA A 322 -14.25 -4.51 -8.49
CA ALA A 322 -13.80 -5.64 -7.69
C ALA A 322 -14.95 -6.44 -7.07
N ALA A 323 -16.07 -5.78 -6.77
CA ALA A 323 -17.25 -6.41 -6.17
C ALA A 323 -17.89 -7.42 -7.13
N ASP A 324 -17.99 -7.07 -8.42
CA ASP A 324 -18.55 -7.92 -9.49
C ASP A 324 -17.78 -9.25 -9.67
N ARG A 325 -16.54 -9.33 -9.16
CA ARG A 325 -15.71 -10.55 -9.20
C ARG A 325 -15.94 -11.49 -8.04
N VAL A 326 -16.56 -11.03 -6.95
CA VAL A 326 -16.61 -11.76 -5.68
C VAL A 326 -18.02 -11.92 -5.12
N GLU A 327 -19.04 -11.42 -5.82
CA GLU A 327 -20.43 -11.41 -5.33
C GLU A 327 -21.43 -12.20 -6.17
N VAL A 328 -22.43 -12.77 -5.49
CA VAL A 328 -23.60 -13.49 -6.04
C VAL A 328 -24.89 -12.99 -5.39
N ASP A 329 -26.02 -13.20 -6.06
CA ASP A 329 -27.34 -12.98 -5.48
C ASP A 329 -27.75 -14.10 -4.49
N ALA A 330 -28.99 -14.01 -3.97
CA ALA A 330 -29.53 -15.01 -3.04
C ALA A 330 -29.69 -16.42 -3.64
N SER A 331 -29.71 -16.56 -4.97
CA SER A 331 -29.75 -17.85 -5.67
C SER A 331 -28.36 -18.46 -5.87
N GLY A 332 -27.30 -17.69 -5.62
CA GLY A 332 -25.92 -18.08 -5.90
C GLY A 332 -25.52 -17.84 -7.36
N ALA A 333 -26.33 -17.12 -8.14
CA ALA A 333 -25.96 -16.68 -9.47
C ALA A 333 -25.06 -15.44 -9.38
N LEU A 334 -24.07 -15.36 -10.28
CA LEU A 334 -23.26 -14.15 -10.45
C LEU A 334 -24.20 -12.99 -10.77
N ALA A 335 -24.19 -11.98 -9.91
CA ALA A 335 -25.08 -10.85 -10.03
C ALA A 335 -24.37 -9.61 -9.48
N ARG A 336 -24.31 -8.57 -10.30
CA ARG A 336 -23.85 -7.26 -9.85
C ARG A 336 -24.69 -6.80 -8.67
N ASN A 337 -24.02 -6.37 -7.60
CA ASN A 337 -24.61 -6.02 -6.31
C ASN A 337 -25.44 -7.15 -5.67
N GLY A 338 -25.05 -8.41 -5.87
CA GLY A 338 -25.73 -9.54 -5.24
C GLY A 338 -25.60 -9.58 -3.71
N GLY A 339 -24.54 -8.93 -3.18
CA GLY A 339 -24.36 -8.67 -1.75
C GLY A 339 -23.86 -9.86 -0.94
N ARG A 340 -23.69 -11.05 -1.56
CA ARG A 340 -23.17 -12.26 -0.91
C ARG A 340 -21.88 -12.71 -1.55
N TRP A 341 -20.98 -13.30 -0.78
CA TRP A 341 -19.73 -13.87 -1.28
C TRP A 341 -19.99 -15.10 -2.15
N ILE A 342 -19.24 -15.22 -3.25
CA ILE A 342 -19.21 -16.42 -4.07
C ILE A 342 -18.61 -17.59 -3.28
N VAL A 343 -19.42 -18.59 -2.94
CA VAL A 343 -18.99 -19.78 -2.18
C VAL A 343 -17.87 -20.58 -2.88
N SER A 344 -17.89 -20.66 -4.22
CA SER A 344 -16.89 -21.43 -4.98
C SER A 344 -15.49 -20.79 -4.97
N LEU A 345 -15.35 -19.53 -4.57
CA LEU A 345 -14.06 -18.86 -4.33
C LEU A 345 -13.51 -19.15 -2.93
N GLY A 346 -14.20 -19.97 -2.14
CA GLY A 346 -13.89 -20.23 -0.74
C GLY A 346 -14.58 -19.24 0.19
N GLN A 347 -14.27 -19.37 1.46
CA GLN A 347 -14.86 -18.54 2.52
C GLN A 347 -14.15 -17.19 2.56
N PRO A 348 -14.85 -16.06 2.80
CA PRO A 348 -14.21 -14.86 3.30
C PRO A 348 -13.61 -15.13 4.68
N THR A 349 -13.05 -14.11 5.29
CA THR A 349 -12.52 -14.20 6.65
C THR A 349 -13.67 -14.35 7.66
N PRO A 350 -13.42 -14.86 8.88
CA PRO A 350 -14.48 -15.13 9.87
C PRO A 350 -15.30 -13.91 10.31
N ASP A 351 -14.86 -12.69 10.01
CA ASP A 351 -15.63 -11.46 10.25
C ASP A 351 -16.55 -11.08 9.09
N GLY A 352 -16.59 -11.89 8.02
CA GLY A 352 -17.45 -11.70 6.86
C GLY A 352 -17.20 -10.44 6.03
N THR A 353 -16.12 -9.72 6.31
CA THR A 353 -15.79 -8.42 5.72
C THR A 353 -14.58 -8.52 4.82
N HIS A 354 -13.52 -9.20 5.27
CA HIS A 354 -12.29 -9.26 4.50
C HIS A 354 -12.27 -10.47 3.55
N PRO A 355 -11.66 -10.32 2.37
CA PRO A 355 -11.44 -11.44 1.48
C PRO A 355 -10.37 -12.38 2.05
N SER A 356 -10.57 -13.69 1.89
CA SER A 356 -9.49 -14.67 2.03
C SER A 356 -8.53 -14.57 0.83
N PRO A 357 -7.36 -15.24 0.84
CA PRO A 357 -6.39 -15.16 -0.28
C PRO A 357 -7.00 -15.48 -1.65
N VAL A 358 -7.86 -16.50 -1.72
CA VAL A 358 -8.51 -16.92 -2.98
C VAL A 358 -9.52 -15.87 -3.45
N VAL A 359 -10.31 -15.32 -2.53
CA VAL A 359 -11.27 -14.25 -2.83
C VAL A 359 -10.54 -12.96 -3.23
N ALA A 360 -9.43 -12.63 -2.57
CA ALA A 360 -8.58 -11.48 -2.90
C ALA A 360 -7.94 -11.64 -4.29
N ALA A 361 -7.52 -12.85 -4.67
CA ALA A 361 -7.02 -13.13 -6.01
C ALA A 361 -8.11 -12.93 -7.09
N ALA A 362 -9.35 -13.31 -6.80
CA ALA A 362 -10.47 -13.03 -7.70
C ALA A 362 -10.78 -11.53 -7.82
N ALA A 363 -10.79 -10.79 -6.71
CA ALA A 363 -10.95 -9.33 -6.71
C ALA A 363 -9.82 -8.62 -7.47
N ALA A 364 -8.58 -9.12 -7.35
CA ALA A 364 -7.41 -8.58 -8.05
C ALA A 364 -7.54 -8.65 -9.58
N ALA A 365 -8.30 -9.62 -10.11
CA ALA A 365 -8.58 -9.71 -11.54
C ALA A 365 -9.47 -8.56 -12.08
N ALA A 366 -10.02 -7.72 -11.21
CA ALA A 366 -10.71 -6.48 -11.61
C ALA A 366 -9.75 -5.31 -11.88
N ILE A 367 -8.47 -5.41 -11.49
CA ILE A 367 -7.47 -4.36 -11.71
C ILE A 367 -7.02 -4.38 -13.18
N ASP A 368 -7.77 -3.65 -14.00
CA ASP A 368 -7.48 -3.49 -15.43
C ASP A 368 -6.37 -2.45 -15.63
N LYS A 369 -5.14 -2.94 -15.73
CA LYS A 369 -3.95 -2.09 -15.92
C LYS A 369 -4.01 -1.24 -17.19
N THR A 370 -4.82 -1.59 -18.19
CA THR A 370 -4.95 -0.77 -19.40
C THR A 370 -5.53 0.62 -19.10
N LYS A 371 -6.35 0.73 -18.05
CA LYS A 371 -6.95 2.00 -17.60
C LYS A 371 -5.95 2.98 -17.01
N LEU A 372 -4.72 2.54 -16.72
CA LEU A 372 -3.63 3.38 -16.24
C LEU A 372 -2.88 4.09 -17.39
N PHE A 373 -3.16 3.73 -18.65
CA PHE A 373 -2.48 4.26 -19.82
C PHE A 373 -3.42 5.06 -20.74
N LEU A 374 -4.64 5.36 -20.28
CA LEU A 374 -5.64 6.14 -21.01
C LEU A 374 -5.29 7.63 -21.10
#